data_AF-A0A2N5YKG7-F1
#
_entry.id   AF-A0A2N5YKG7-F1
#
_cell.length_a   1.000
_cell.length_b   1.000
_cell.length_c   1.000
_cell.angle_alpha   90.00
_cell.angle_beta   90.00
_cell.angle_gamma   90.00
#
_symmetry.space_group_name_H-M   'P 1'
#
loop_
_entity.id
_entity.type
_entity.pdbx_description
1 polymer ?
#
loop_
_entity_poly.entity_id
_entity_poly.type
_entity_poly.pdbx_seq_one_letter_code
_entity_poly.pdbx_strand_id
1 'polypeptide(L)'
;MIIDTLYRILVRQIFLLLILLVSLSASAQEVNCLVKNRKAEKLYNDALELLYSGRRKPAFDKLYEALKVEPNYVEALYELAN
;
A
#
# COMPACT_ATOMS: atom_id res chain seq x y z
N MET A 1 -47.84 -6.15 -25.90
CA MET A 1 -46.65 -6.06 -26.79
C MET A 1 -45.74 -4.87 -26.48
N ILE A 2 -46.27 -3.65 -26.33
CA ILE A 2 -45.46 -2.45 -26.04
C ILE A 2 -44.85 -2.46 -24.63
N ILE A 3 -45.63 -2.84 -23.60
CA ILE A 3 -45.19 -2.87 -22.20
C ILE A 3 -44.02 -3.85 -21.99
N ASP A 4 -44.10 -5.06 -22.54
CA ASP A 4 -43.00 -6.04 -22.48
C ASP A 4 -41.73 -5.55 -23.17
N THR A 5 -41.88 -4.81 -24.27
CA THR A 5 -40.72 -4.26 -25.00
C THR A 5 -40.06 -3.15 -24.18
N LEU A 6 -40.85 -2.27 -23.56
CA LEU A 6 -40.36 -1.23 -22.66
C LEU A 6 -39.69 -1.81 -21.40
N TYR A 7 -40.28 -2.84 -20.81
CA TYR A 7 -39.71 -3.52 -19.64
C TYR A 7 -38.36 -4.16 -19.96
N ARG A 8 -38.24 -4.84 -21.11
CA ARG A 8 -36.96 -5.43 -21.56
C ARG A 8 -35.87 -4.37 -21.79
N ILE A 9 -36.24 -3.18 -22.27
CA ILE A 9 -35.30 -2.07 -22.46
C ILE A 9 -34.83 -1.52 -21.11
N LEU A 10 -35.76 -1.28 -20.18
CA LEU A 10 -35.45 -0.78 -18.84
C LEU A 10 -34.53 -1.73 -18.06
N VAL A 11 -34.81 -3.04 -18.09
CA VAL A 11 -33.97 -4.04 -17.41
C VAL A 11 -32.55 -4.06 -18.00
N ARG A 12 -32.40 -3.95 -19.34
CA ARG A 12 -31.08 -3.87 -19.98
C ARG A 12 -30.33 -2.58 -19.61
N GLN A 13 -31.01 -1.44 -19.54
CA GLN A 13 -30.40 -0.18 -19.14
C GLN A 13 -29.93 -0.21 -17.68
N ILE A 14 -30.76 -0.74 -16.77
CA ILE A 14 -30.38 -0.91 -15.35
C ILE A 14 -29.16 -1.83 -15.23
N PHE A 15 -29.13 -2.93 -15.99
CA PHE A 15 -27.99 -3.85 -15.99
C PHE A 15 -26.70 -3.19 -16.49
N LEU A 16 -26.77 -2.38 -17.55
CA LEU A 16 -25.61 -1.62 -18.05
C LEU A 16 -25.12 -0.58 -17.03
N LEU A 17 -26.04 0.10 -16.34
CA LEU A 17 -25.69 1.05 -15.27
C LEU A 17 -25.02 0.36 -14.09
N LEU A 18 -25.48 -0.84 -13.70
CA LEU A 18 -24.87 -1.63 -12.64
C LEU A 18 -23.43 -2.06 -12.99
N ILE A 19 -23.19 -2.50 -14.24
CA ILE A 19 -21.84 -2.84 -14.71
C ILE A 19 -20.91 -1.61 -14.65
N LEU A 20 -21.41 -0.45 -15.08
CA LEU A 20 -20.63 0.79 -15.08
C LEU A 20 -20.26 1.24 -13.65
N LEU A 21 -21.17 1.07 -12.68
CA LEU A 21 -20.91 1.37 -11.27
C LEU A 21 -19.83 0.46 -10.66
N VAL A 22 -19.84 -0.83 -11.00
CA VAL A 22 -18.82 -1.80 -10.52
C VAL A 22 -17.45 -1.52 -11.14
N SER A 23 -17.39 -1.10 -12.41
CA SER A 23 -16.13 -0.72 -13.05
C SER A 23 -15.53 0.57 -12.47
N LEU A 24 -16.37 1.53 -12.06
CA LEU A 24 -15.93 2.80 -11.48
C LEU A 24 -15.36 2.63 -10.06
N SER A 25 -15.86 1.67 -9.27
CA SER A 25 -15.25 1.33 -7.97
C SER A 25 -13.92 0.60 -8.12
N ALA A 26 -13.76 -0.24 -9.16
CA ALA A 26 -12.52 -0.97 -9.42
C ALA A 26 -11.32 -0.04 -9.70
N SER A 27 -11.53 1.10 -10.36
CA SER A 27 -10.46 2.07 -10.62
C SER A 27 -10.06 2.92 -9.39
N ALA A 28 -10.83 2.86 -8.30
CA ALA A 28 -10.51 3.58 -7.05
C ALA A 28 -9.69 2.72 -6.06
N GLN A 29 -9.67 1.40 -6.25
CA GLN A 29 -8.85 0.46 -5.49
C GLN A 29 -7.58 0.07 -6.25
N GLU A 30 -6.70 1.05 -6.45
CA GLU A 30 -5.27 0.75 -6.63
C GLU A 30 -4.41 1.82 -5.96
N VAL A 31 -4.68 2.11 -4.70
CA VAL A 31 -3.68 2.75 -3.85
C VAL A 31 -2.85 1.63 -3.21
N ASN A 32 -2.01 0.99 -4.02
CA ASN A 32 -0.89 0.21 -3.52
C ASN A 32 0.23 1.19 -3.10
N CYS A 33 -0.09 2.10 -2.17
CA CYS A 33 0.97 2.78 -1.46
C CYS A 33 1.56 1.73 -0.50
N LEU A 34 2.86 1.47 -0.60
CA LEU A 34 3.60 0.77 0.44
C LEU A 34 3.41 1.58 1.72
N VAL A 35 2.37 1.24 2.50
CA VAL A 35 2.17 1.81 3.83
C VAL A 35 3.28 1.22 4.67
N LYS A 36 4.40 1.92 4.71
CA LYS A 36 5.53 1.58 5.56
C LYS A 36 5.02 1.36 6.97
N ASN A 37 5.45 0.27 7.58
CA ASN A 37 5.10 0.00 8.96
C ASN A 37 5.70 1.11 9.83
N ARG A 38 4.83 1.92 10.46
CA ARG A 38 5.27 3.06 11.30
C ARG A 38 6.30 2.66 12.35
N LYS A 39 6.24 1.42 12.86
CA LYS A 39 7.22 0.91 13.82
C LYS A 39 8.58 0.65 13.15
N ALA A 40 8.59 0.06 11.94
CA ALA A 40 9.82 -0.12 11.16
C ALA A 40 10.43 1.24 10.77
N GLU A 41 9.61 2.19 10.34
CA GLU A 41 10.04 3.55 10.01
C GLU A 41 10.66 4.28 11.20
N LYS A 42 10.07 4.17 12.39
CA LYS A 42 10.68 4.74 13.60
C LYS A 42 12.05 4.12 13.89
N LEU A 43 12.17 2.79 13.82
CA LEU A 43 13.43 2.08 14.07
C LEU A 43 14.50 2.48 13.05
N TYR A 44 14.12 2.69 11.79
CA TYR A 44 15.00 3.21 10.75
C TYR A 44 15.47 4.64 11.05
N ASN A 45 14.57 5.54 11.45
CA ASN A 45 14.94 6.91 11.81
C ASN A 45 15.88 6.96 13.02
N ASP A 46 15.63 6.14 14.04
CA ASP A 46 16.53 5.98 15.19
C ASP A 46 17.92 5.48 14.74
N ALA A 47 17.98 4.57 13.76
CA ALA A 47 19.22 4.09 13.18
C ALA A 47 19.99 5.20 12.45
N LEU A 48 19.30 6.04 11.67
CA LEU A 48 19.91 7.18 10.98
C LEU A 48 20.55 8.15 11.97
N GLU A 49 19.87 8.50 13.06
CA GLU A 49 20.43 9.37 14.11
C GLU A 49 21.72 8.78 14.72
N LEU A 50 21.75 7.46 14.92
CA LEU A 50 22.93 6.75 15.40
C LEU A 50 24.07 6.76 14.37
N LEU A 51 23.77 6.56 13.08
CA LEU A 51 24.75 6.67 11.99
C LEU A 51 25.35 8.07 11.91
N TYR A 52 24.52 9.12 11.95
CA TYR A 52 24.99 10.50 11.95
C TYR A 52 25.82 10.85 13.20
N SER A 53 25.53 10.19 14.32
CA SER A 53 26.34 10.30 15.55
C SER A 53 27.63 9.46 15.49
N GLY A 54 27.92 8.75 14.39
CA GLY A 54 29.06 7.83 14.26
C GLY A 54 28.92 6.52 15.02
N ARG A 55 27.78 6.28 15.67
CA ARG A 55 27.49 5.08 16.47
C ARG A 55 26.98 3.96 15.55
N ARG A 56 27.87 3.40 14.71
CA ARG A 56 27.49 2.37 13.72
C ARG A 56 26.87 1.13 14.34
N LYS A 57 27.54 0.44 15.27
CA LYS A 57 27.02 -0.82 15.85
C LYS A 57 25.55 -0.75 16.31
N PRO A 58 25.16 0.19 17.20
CA PRO A 58 23.76 0.29 17.62
C PRO A 58 22.81 0.73 16.51
N ALA A 59 23.30 1.44 15.47
CA ALA A 59 22.49 1.72 14.30
C ALA A 59 22.15 0.45 13.51
N PHE A 60 23.14 -0.42 13.27
CA PHE A 60 22.92 -1.71 12.61
C PHE A 60 21.94 -2.58 13.40
N ASP A 61 22.03 -2.60 14.73
CA ASP A 61 21.05 -3.30 15.58
C ASP A 61 19.62 -2.78 15.35
N LYS A 62 19.45 -1.46 15.22
CA LYS A 62 18.15 -0.83 14.93
C LYS A 62 17.63 -1.13 13.52
N LEU A 63 18.51 -1.17 12.51
CA LEU A 63 18.15 -1.60 11.17
C LEU A 63 17.67 -3.06 11.15
N TYR A 64 18.33 -3.97 11.89
CA TYR A 64 17.86 -5.34 12.04
C TYR A 64 16.51 -5.43 12.77
N GLU A 65 16.27 -4.59 13.80
CA GLU A 65 14.96 -4.49 14.43
C GLU A 65 13.88 -4.01 13.45
N ALA A 66 14.19 -3.06 12.57
CA ALA A 66 13.27 -2.59 11.53
C ALA A 66 12.91 -3.74 10.57
N LEU A 67 13.89 -4.54 10.14
CA LEU A 67 13.67 -5.69 9.25
C LEU A 67 12.92 -6.85 9.93
N LYS A 68 13.01 -7.01 11.25
CA LYS A 68 12.16 -7.96 11.98
C LYS A 68 10.69 -7.57 11.96
N VAL A 69 10.41 -6.26 11.91
CA VAL A 69 9.05 -5.72 11.86
C VAL A 69 8.51 -5.71 10.43
N GLU A 70 9.34 -5.29 9.47
CA GLU A 70 9.03 -5.25 8.05
C GLU A 70 10.22 -5.82 7.26
N PRO A 71 10.19 -7.12 6.90
CA PRO A 71 11.30 -7.79 6.23
C PRO A 71 11.72 -7.17 4.90
N ASN A 72 10.78 -6.45 4.25
CA ASN A 72 10.98 -5.80 2.97
C ASN A 72 11.17 -4.28 3.11
N TYR A 73 11.58 -3.78 4.28
CA TYR A 73 11.84 -2.35 4.48
C TYR A 73 13.08 -1.93 3.69
N VAL A 74 12.84 -1.43 2.48
CA VAL A 74 13.86 -1.23 1.42
C VAL A 74 14.99 -0.34 1.90
N GLU A 75 14.67 0.74 2.62
CA GLU A 75 15.69 1.69 3.10
C GLU A 75 16.62 1.05 4.15
N ALA A 76 16.11 0.17 5.01
CA ALA A 76 16.96 -0.51 5.99
C ALA A 76 17.84 -1.56 5.34
N LEU A 77 17.33 -2.27 4.31
CA LEU A 77 18.15 -3.18 3.51
C LEU A 77 19.27 -2.43 2.78
N TYR A 78 18.96 -1.25 2.24
CA TYR A 78 19.94 -0.41 1.57
C TYR A 78 21.06 0.05 2.53
N GLU A 79 20.71 0.56 3.71
CA GLU A 79 21.71 1.00 4.70
C GLU A 79 22.58 -0.14 5.23
N LEU A 80 22.05 -1.37 5.35
CA LEU A 80 22.85 -2.54 5.75
C LEU A 80 23.81 -3.03 4.66
N ALA A 81 23.53 -2.73 3.40
CA ALA A 81 24.36 -3.14 2.26
C ALA A 81 25.52 -2.16 1.97
N ASN A 82 25.44 -0.93 2.49
CA ASN A 82 26.40 0.16 2.30
C ASN A 82 27.49 0.19 3.39
#